data_AF-A0A847WC21-F1
#
_entry.id   AF-A0A847WC21-F1
#
_cell.length_a   1.000
_cell.length_b   1.000
_cell.length_c   1.000
_cell.angle_alpha   90.00
_cell.angle_beta   90.00
_cell.angle_gamma   90.00
#
_symmetry.space_group_name_H-M   'P 1'
#
loop_
_entity.id
_entity.type
_entity.pdbx_description
1 polymer ?
#
loop_
_entity_poly.entity_id
_entity_poly.type
_entity_poly.pdbx_seq_one_letter_code
_entity_poly.pdbx_strand_id
1 'polypeptide(L)'
;IILNGEISNTQIDEFKELLYETVGDVNGDGKIAINVQTINVADEQSFADNHSRLQLYLALPEYTIFIMDEQYSETYSKKEDFFDRLETYGIETSDPSGKRVYIGDSAIMKTIGDYDCYALLADWTTSGKGDKEWTAAAVRVLKAIIDAK
;
A
#
# COMPACT_ATOMS: atom_id res chain seq x y z
N ILE A 1 0.62 12.58 2.68
CA ILE A 1 1.03 11.41 1.87
C ILE A 1 2.43 11.66 1.36
N ILE A 2 3.38 10.78 1.70
CA ILE A 2 4.73 10.80 1.14
C ILE A 2 4.82 9.61 0.19
N LEU A 3 4.81 9.83 -1.12
CA LEU A 3 5.03 8.79 -2.13
C LEU A 3 6.47 8.89 -2.62
N ASN A 4 7.27 7.84 -2.41
CA ASN A 4 8.71 7.82 -2.72
C ASN A 4 9.05 6.61 -3.60
N GLY A 5 9.23 6.81 -4.91
CA GLY A 5 9.62 5.75 -5.85
C GLY A 5 9.65 6.26 -7.29
N GLU A 6 9.89 5.36 -8.26
CA GLU A 6 9.83 5.65 -9.72
C GLU A 6 8.39 5.72 -10.24
N ILE A 7 7.54 6.49 -9.55
CA ILE A 7 6.16 6.75 -9.98
C ILE A 7 6.16 8.14 -10.60
N SER A 8 5.49 8.31 -11.74
CA SER A 8 5.45 9.61 -12.39
C SER A 8 4.72 10.64 -11.52
N ASN A 9 5.08 11.92 -11.63
CA ASN A 9 4.42 13.01 -10.90
C ASN A 9 2.91 13.06 -11.16
N THR A 10 2.46 12.71 -12.37
CA THR A 10 1.03 12.65 -12.73
C THR A 10 0.30 11.56 -11.94
N GLN A 11 0.87 10.35 -11.90
CA GLN A 11 0.31 9.25 -11.09
C GLN A 11 0.29 9.60 -9.60
N ILE A 12 1.31 10.30 -9.11
CA ILE A 12 1.36 10.80 -7.73
C ILE A 12 0.18 11.73 -7.44
N ASP A 13 -0.18 12.63 -8.35
CA ASP A 13 -1.26 13.58 -8.14
C ASP A 13 -2.64 12.94 -8.29
N GLU A 14 -2.84 12.07 -9.29
CA GLU A 14 -4.06 11.25 -9.43
C GLU A 14 -4.28 10.35 -8.20
N PHE A 15 -3.21 9.79 -7.65
CA PHE A 15 -3.26 8.99 -6.43
C PHE A 15 -3.63 9.84 -5.21
N LYS A 16 -3.07 11.04 -5.06
CA LYS A 16 -3.45 11.96 -3.97
C LYS A 16 -4.92 12.39 -4.07
N GLU A 17 -5.42 12.64 -5.28
CA GLU A 17 -6.81 13.00 -5.52
C GLU A 17 -7.74 11.86 -5.13
N LEU A 18 -7.48 10.64 -5.59
CA LEU A 18 -8.23 9.44 -5.18
C LEU A 18 -8.24 9.28 -3.65
N LEU A 19 -7.07 9.43 -3.02
CA LEU A 19 -6.94 9.33 -1.57
C LEU A 19 -7.77 10.40 -0.86
N TYR A 20 -7.78 11.63 -1.36
CA TYR A 20 -8.59 12.71 -0.81
C TYR A 20 -10.09 12.41 -0.95
N GLU A 21 -10.54 11.97 -2.12
CA GLU A 21 -11.94 11.64 -2.37
C GLU A 21 -12.42 10.45 -1.53
N THR A 22 -11.57 9.45 -1.35
CA THR A 22 -11.93 8.19 -0.67
C THR A 22 -11.97 8.33 0.85
N VAL A 23 -11.02 9.07 1.40
CA VAL A 23 -10.79 9.11 2.85
C VAL A 23 -11.17 10.45 3.46
N GLY A 24 -11.07 11.52 2.67
CA GLY A 24 -11.27 12.89 3.13
C GLY A 24 -10.17 13.40 4.06
N ASP A 25 -10.37 14.65 4.47
CA ASP A 25 -9.65 15.32 5.55
C ASP A 25 -10.36 15.04 6.88
N VAL A 26 -10.19 13.83 7.41
CA VAL A 26 -10.97 13.30 8.55
C VAL A 26 -10.84 14.15 9.82
N ASN A 27 -9.70 14.83 10.00
CA ASN A 27 -9.38 15.65 11.17
C ASN A 27 -9.44 17.16 10.89
N GLY A 28 -9.77 17.59 9.67
CA GLY A 28 -9.93 19.00 9.30
C GLY A 28 -8.62 19.79 9.30
N ASP A 29 -7.47 19.12 9.19
CA ASP A 29 -6.14 19.75 9.18
C ASP A 29 -5.55 19.92 7.76
N GLY A 30 -6.33 19.57 6.75
CA GLY A 30 -5.94 19.58 5.35
C GLY A 30 -5.08 18.40 4.93
N LYS A 31 -4.94 17.35 5.75
CA LYS A 31 -4.10 16.17 5.45
C LYS A 31 -4.93 14.89 5.39
N ILE A 32 -4.54 14.02 4.47
CA ILE A 32 -5.12 12.69 4.34
C ILE A 32 -4.56 11.79 5.43
N ALA A 33 -5.45 11.16 6.19
CA ALA A 33 -5.13 10.37 7.39
C ALA A 33 -4.47 9.00 7.12
N ILE A 34 -4.05 8.72 5.88
CA ILE A 34 -3.38 7.45 5.53
C ILE A 34 -2.03 7.74 4.92
N ASN A 35 -1.00 7.10 5.48
CA ASN A 35 0.30 7.05 4.85
C ASN A 35 0.41 5.79 3.99
N VAL A 36 0.33 5.98 2.68
CA VAL A 36 0.68 4.96 1.70
C VAL A 36 2.17 5.04 1.42
N GLN A 37 2.84 3.89 1.39
CA GLN A 37 4.23 3.82 0.95
C GLN A 37 4.34 3.02 -0.33
N THR A 38 4.99 3.65 -1.30
CA THR A 38 5.45 3.02 -2.51
C THR A 38 6.91 2.65 -2.33
N ILE A 39 7.23 1.40 -2.61
CA ILE A 39 8.57 0.88 -2.44
C ILE A 39 8.95 0.26 -3.78
N ASN A 40 9.76 1.00 -4.54
CA ASN A 40 10.43 0.46 -5.72
C ASN A 40 11.73 -0.16 -5.30
N VAL A 41 11.80 -1.48 -5.36
CA VAL A 41 12.92 -2.26 -4.85
C VAL A 41 13.57 -3.12 -5.92
N ALA A 42 13.09 -3.00 -7.16
CA ALA A 42 13.72 -3.56 -8.35
C ALA A 42 15.11 -2.99 -8.65
N ASP A 43 15.45 -1.83 -8.07
CA ASP A 43 16.81 -1.32 -8.10
C ASP A 43 17.69 -2.04 -7.06
N GLU A 44 18.53 -2.97 -7.52
CA GLU A 44 19.51 -3.68 -6.69
C GLU A 44 20.46 -2.74 -5.93
N GLN A 45 20.76 -1.54 -6.46
CA GLN A 45 21.60 -0.56 -5.76
C GLN A 45 20.89 0.04 -4.54
N SER A 46 19.56 0.14 -4.61
CA SER A 46 18.73 0.68 -3.54
C SER A 46 18.12 -0.41 -2.63
N PHE A 47 18.43 -1.69 -2.87
CA PHE A 47 17.87 -2.84 -2.14
C PHE A 47 18.01 -2.69 -0.62
N ALA A 48 19.21 -2.40 -0.12
CA ALA A 48 19.49 -2.34 1.32
C ALA A 48 18.78 -1.15 1.99
N ASP A 49 18.75 -0.01 1.33
CA ASP A 49 18.11 1.22 1.82
C ASP A 49 16.60 1.06 1.85
N ASN A 50 16.02 0.51 0.79
CA ASN A 50 14.59 0.27 0.72
C ASN A 50 14.13 -0.87 1.63
N HIS A 51 14.95 -1.91 1.84
CA HIS A 51 14.70 -2.94 2.84
C HIS A 51 14.63 -2.34 4.25
N SER A 52 15.62 -1.51 4.59
CA SER A 52 15.67 -0.81 5.89
C SER A 52 14.48 0.12 6.05
N ARG A 53 14.09 0.82 4.99
CA ARG A 53 12.92 1.69 4.94
C ARG A 53 11.62 0.91 5.14
N LEU A 54 11.46 -0.24 4.49
CA LEU A 54 10.31 -1.12 4.68
C LEU A 54 10.22 -1.60 6.13
N GLN A 55 11.34 -2.03 6.73
CA GLN A 55 11.36 -2.44 8.14
C GLN A 55 10.96 -1.30 9.08
N LEU A 56 11.43 -0.07 8.81
CA LEU A 56 11.04 1.11 9.56
C LEU A 56 9.53 1.38 9.46
N TYR A 57 8.97 1.37 8.24
CA TYR A 57 7.55 1.64 8.03
C TYR A 57 6.65 0.53 8.58
N LEU A 58 7.08 -0.73 8.50
CA LEU A 58 6.39 -1.84 9.18
C LEU A 58 6.44 -1.72 10.71
N ALA A 59 7.33 -0.92 11.30
CA ALA A 59 7.32 -0.67 12.74
C ALA A 59 6.32 0.44 13.15
N LEU A 60 5.72 1.14 12.18
CA LEU A 60 4.94 2.36 12.38
C LEU A 60 3.46 2.13 12.00
N PRO A 61 2.54 2.11 12.99
CA PRO A 61 1.13 1.75 12.76
C PRO A 61 0.32 2.67 11.84
N GLU A 62 0.84 3.87 11.58
CA GLU A 62 0.27 4.86 10.65
C GLU A 62 0.42 4.46 9.17
N TYR A 63 1.28 3.47 8.87
CA TYR A 63 1.46 2.91 7.55
C TYR A 63 0.68 1.60 7.43
N THR A 64 -0.48 1.68 6.79
CA THR A 64 -1.42 0.56 6.67
C THR A 64 -1.50 0.02 5.24
N ILE A 65 -1.09 0.80 4.23
CA ILE A 65 -1.01 0.37 2.82
C ILE A 65 0.44 0.39 2.33
N PHE A 66 0.85 -0.72 1.76
CA PHE A 66 2.15 -0.88 1.11
C PHE A 66 1.94 -1.25 -0.35
N ILE A 67 2.60 -0.55 -1.25
CA ILE A 67 2.61 -0.86 -2.68
C ILE A 67 4.03 -1.23 -3.10
N MET A 68 4.15 -2.40 -3.70
CA MET A 68 5.43 -3.03 -4.04
C MET A 68 5.38 -3.62 -5.45
N ASP A 69 6.56 -3.85 -6.03
CA ASP A 69 6.69 -4.66 -7.23
C ASP A 69 6.36 -6.15 -6.98
N GLU A 70 6.25 -6.92 -8.07
CA GLU A 70 5.93 -8.34 -8.04
C GLU A 70 6.88 -9.16 -7.14
N GLN A 71 8.19 -9.00 -7.33
CA GLN A 71 9.19 -9.84 -6.68
C GLN A 71 9.17 -9.64 -5.16
N TYR A 72 9.06 -8.39 -4.71
CA TYR A 72 9.04 -8.07 -3.30
C TYR A 72 7.70 -8.36 -2.64
N SER A 73 6.60 -8.02 -3.31
CA SER A 73 5.28 -8.38 -2.80
C SER A 73 5.18 -9.89 -2.57
N GLU A 74 5.71 -10.72 -3.48
CA GLU A 74 5.76 -12.17 -3.30
C GLU A 74 6.65 -12.60 -2.13
N THR A 75 7.84 -12.01 -2.01
CA THR A 75 8.79 -12.37 -0.94
C THR A 75 8.24 -12.07 0.44
N TYR A 76 7.57 -10.92 0.60
CA TYR A 76 7.08 -10.46 1.89
C TYR A 76 5.68 -10.95 2.21
N SER A 77 4.82 -11.21 1.23
CA SER A 77 3.50 -11.81 1.47
C SER A 77 3.62 -13.19 2.12
N LYS A 78 4.68 -13.94 1.79
CA LYS A 78 5.00 -15.26 2.38
C LYS A 78 5.46 -15.17 3.83
N LYS A 79 5.81 -13.99 4.34
CA LYS A 79 6.18 -13.81 5.75
C LYS A 79 4.90 -13.58 6.55
N GLU A 80 4.57 -14.51 7.44
CA GLU A 80 3.22 -14.60 8.00
C GLU A 80 2.81 -13.40 8.87
N ASP A 81 3.77 -12.63 9.41
CA ASP A 81 3.51 -11.64 10.46
C ASP A 81 3.41 -10.19 9.98
N PHE A 82 3.72 -9.89 8.71
CA PHE A 82 3.79 -8.48 8.24
C PHE A 82 2.52 -7.97 7.58
N PHE A 83 1.78 -8.85 6.90
CA PHE A 83 0.65 -8.47 6.07
C PHE A 83 -0.55 -9.36 6.31
N ASP A 84 -1.73 -8.75 6.31
CA ASP A 84 -2.98 -9.42 6.57
C ASP A 84 -3.55 -10.08 5.32
N ARG A 85 -4.36 -11.13 5.54
CA ARG A 85 -5.10 -11.77 4.45
C ARG A 85 -6.22 -10.82 4.01
N LEU A 86 -6.18 -10.35 2.78
CA LEU A 86 -7.08 -9.33 2.23
C LEU A 86 -8.54 -9.79 2.14
N GLU A 87 -8.78 -11.10 2.08
CA GLU A 87 -10.11 -11.70 2.11
C GLU A 87 -10.90 -11.35 3.38
N THR A 88 -10.22 -11.11 4.51
CA THR A 88 -10.88 -10.72 5.78
C THR A 88 -11.52 -9.34 5.68
N TYR A 89 -11.09 -8.53 4.72
CA TYR A 89 -11.61 -7.19 4.42
C TYR A 89 -12.50 -7.16 3.17
N GLY A 90 -12.82 -8.33 2.62
CA GLY A 90 -13.64 -8.49 1.40
C GLY A 90 -12.94 -7.96 0.15
N ILE A 91 -11.62 -8.17 0.04
CA ILE A 91 -10.84 -7.94 -1.17
C ILE A 91 -10.41 -9.31 -1.70
N GLU A 92 -10.84 -9.65 -2.92
CA GLU A 92 -10.48 -10.91 -3.56
C GLU A 92 -9.06 -10.84 -4.10
N THR A 93 -8.30 -11.93 -3.94
CA THR A 93 -6.93 -12.03 -4.47
C THR A 93 -6.78 -13.29 -5.29
N SER A 94 -6.09 -13.19 -6.43
CA SER A 94 -5.62 -14.36 -7.18
C SER A 94 -4.35 -14.98 -6.57
N ASP A 95 -3.69 -14.28 -5.64
CA ASP A 95 -2.47 -14.73 -4.99
C ASP A 95 -2.72 -15.83 -3.94
N PRO A 96 -1.96 -16.94 -3.94
CA PRO A 96 -2.15 -18.04 -2.99
C PRO A 96 -1.96 -17.67 -1.51
N SER A 97 -1.17 -16.65 -1.18
CA SER A 97 -1.00 -16.22 0.21
C SER A 97 -2.24 -15.50 0.75
N GLY A 98 -3.07 -14.95 -0.14
CA GLY A 98 -4.22 -14.12 0.22
C GLY A 98 -3.85 -12.70 0.66
N LYS A 99 -2.57 -12.31 0.64
CA LYS A 99 -2.06 -11.10 1.32
C LYS A 99 -1.64 -9.97 0.37
N ARG A 100 -1.66 -10.20 -0.93
CA ARG A 100 -1.37 -9.18 -1.94
C ARG A 100 -2.44 -9.19 -3.03
N VAL A 101 -2.75 -8.02 -3.57
CA VAL A 101 -3.67 -7.84 -4.69
C VAL A 101 -2.96 -7.12 -5.82
N TYR A 102 -3.13 -7.62 -7.05
CA TYR A 102 -2.61 -6.97 -8.24
C TYR A 102 -3.38 -5.66 -8.48
N ILE A 103 -2.66 -4.56 -8.69
CA ILE A 103 -3.24 -3.25 -8.99
C ILE A 103 -2.74 -2.68 -10.31
N GLY A 104 -1.96 -3.43 -11.09
CA GLY A 104 -1.37 -2.93 -12.35
C GLY A 104 -2.38 -2.60 -13.44
N ASP A 105 -3.60 -3.13 -13.35
CA ASP A 105 -4.74 -2.76 -14.20
C ASP A 105 -5.38 -1.41 -13.83
N SER A 106 -5.02 -0.83 -12.68
CA SER A 106 -5.58 0.44 -12.21
C SER A 106 -5.13 1.61 -13.08
N ALA A 107 -6.00 2.58 -13.35
CA ALA A 107 -5.61 3.84 -13.98
C ALA A 107 -4.49 4.58 -13.22
N ILE A 108 -4.37 4.32 -11.91
CA ILE A 108 -3.62 5.15 -10.98
C ILE A 108 -2.21 4.61 -10.74
N MET A 109 -2.09 3.30 -10.50
CA MET A 109 -0.85 2.66 -10.03
C MET A 109 -0.54 1.40 -10.83
N LYS A 110 -0.07 1.60 -12.06
CA LYS A 110 0.15 0.54 -13.04
C LYS A 110 1.46 -0.22 -12.82
N THR A 111 2.56 0.53 -12.73
CA THR A 111 3.90 -0.03 -12.66
C THR A 111 4.77 0.72 -11.65
N ILE A 112 5.76 0.01 -11.14
CA ILE A 112 6.87 0.52 -10.35
C ILE A 112 8.13 0.13 -11.11
N GLY A 113 8.81 1.11 -11.71
CA GLY A 113 9.80 0.84 -12.74
C GLY A 113 9.17 0.06 -13.91
N ASP A 114 9.79 -1.05 -14.30
CA ASP A 114 9.30 -1.98 -15.33
C ASP A 114 8.42 -3.12 -14.78
N TYR A 115 8.06 -3.09 -13.50
CA TYR A 115 7.39 -4.20 -12.82
C TYR A 115 5.93 -3.89 -12.49
N ASP A 116 5.15 -4.97 -12.52
CA ASP A 116 3.75 -5.01 -12.08
C ASP A 116 3.60 -4.60 -10.61
N CYS A 117 2.56 -3.82 -10.32
CA CYS A 117 2.27 -3.32 -8.98
C CYS A 117 1.31 -4.20 -8.19
N TYR A 118 1.65 -4.39 -6.92
CA TYR A 118 0.82 -5.10 -5.95
C TYR A 118 0.64 -4.27 -4.69
N ALA A 119 -0.56 -4.32 -4.12
CA ALA A 119 -0.86 -3.69 -2.85
C ALA A 119 -1.03 -4.73 -1.74
N LEU A 120 -0.57 -4.37 -0.54
CA LEU A 120 -0.64 -5.16 0.68
C LEU A 120 -1.16 -4.28 1.83
N LEU A 121 -1.83 -4.91 2.79
CA LEU A 121 -2.40 -4.24 3.96
C LEU A 121 -1.71 -4.75 5.25
N ALA A 122 -1.38 -3.84 6.16
CA ALA A 122 -0.91 -4.15 7.50
C ALA A 122 -1.85 -3.55 8.56
N ASP A 123 -2.49 -4.41 9.35
CA ASP A 123 -3.43 -4.07 10.41
C ASP A 123 -2.85 -4.33 11.80
N TRP A 124 -2.44 -3.25 12.45
CA TRP A 124 -1.83 -3.31 13.77
C TRP A 124 -2.84 -3.39 14.93
N THR A 125 -4.15 -3.40 14.65
CA THR A 125 -5.19 -3.35 15.69
C THR A 125 -5.18 -4.58 16.60
N THR A 126 -4.82 -5.76 16.06
CA THR A 126 -4.68 -7.01 16.82
C THR A 126 -3.53 -6.95 17.84
N SER A 127 -2.50 -6.17 17.56
CA SER A 127 -1.35 -5.94 18.45
C SER A 127 -1.56 -4.77 19.44
N GLY A 128 -2.71 -4.10 19.39
CA GLY A 128 -3.02 -2.93 20.21
C GLY A 128 -2.26 -1.65 19.83
N LYS A 129 -1.55 -1.66 18.69
CA LYS A 129 -0.78 -0.51 18.20
C LYS A 129 -1.48 0.25 17.06
N GLY A 130 -2.43 -0.38 16.39
CA GLY A 130 -3.17 0.20 15.26
C GLY A 130 -4.47 0.87 15.66
N ASP A 131 -4.95 1.73 14.77
CA ASP A 131 -6.26 2.37 14.84
C ASP A 131 -7.22 1.71 13.83
N LYS A 132 -8.40 1.31 14.29
CA LYS A 132 -9.43 0.67 13.44
C LYS A 132 -9.92 1.61 12.34
N GLU A 133 -9.94 2.91 12.60
CA GLU A 133 -10.34 3.90 11.60
C GLU A 133 -9.29 3.98 10.48
N TRP A 134 -8.01 3.86 10.80
CA TRP A 134 -6.93 3.83 9.80
C TRP A 134 -7.00 2.56 8.94
N THR A 135 -7.24 1.41 9.56
CA THR A 135 -7.43 0.15 8.80
C THR A 135 -8.66 0.24 7.89
N ALA A 136 -9.79 0.72 8.40
CA ALA A 136 -11.01 0.87 7.60
C ALA A 136 -10.83 1.85 6.44
N ALA A 137 -10.13 2.95 6.70
CA ALA A 137 -9.74 3.92 5.68
C ALA A 137 -8.85 3.28 4.61
N ALA A 138 -7.87 2.47 5.02
CA ALA A 138 -6.94 1.81 4.12
C ALA A 138 -7.62 0.79 3.21
N VAL A 139 -8.56 0.03 3.75
CA VAL A 139 -9.39 -0.90 2.97
C VAL A 139 -10.21 -0.16 1.91
N ARG A 140 -10.79 1.00 2.24
CA ARG A 140 -11.54 1.81 1.26
C ARG A 140 -10.64 2.29 0.11
N VAL A 141 -9.44 2.74 0.43
CA VAL A 141 -8.45 3.15 -0.58
C VAL A 141 -8.04 2.00 -1.48
N LEU A 142 -7.72 0.83 -0.92
CA LEU A 142 -7.36 -0.34 -1.73
C LEU A 142 -8.47 -0.68 -2.73
N LYS A 143 -9.73 -0.68 -2.28
CA LYS A 143 -10.89 -0.91 -3.16
C LYS A 143 -11.00 0.17 -4.24
N ALA A 144 -10.83 1.44 -3.89
CA ALA A 144 -10.87 2.54 -4.83
C ALA A 144 -9.77 2.44 -5.91
N ILE A 145 -8.55 2.02 -5.53
CA ILE A 145 -7.45 1.78 -6.48
C ILE A 145 -7.83 0.65 -7.46
N ILE A 146 -8.38 -0.44 -6.95
CA ILE A 146 -8.79 -1.61 -7.75
C ILE A 146 -9.93 -1.26 -8.72
N ASP A 147 -10.88 -0.43 -8.29
CA ASP A 147 -12.06 -0.05 -9.06
C ASP A 147 -11.75 1.02 -10.13
N ALA A 148 -10.70 1.82 -9.93
CA ALA A 148 -10.25 2.83 -10.88
C ALA A 148 -9.56 2.17 -12.09
N LYS A 149 -10.32 1.85 -13.15
CA LYS A 149 -9.84 1.27 -14.41
C LYS A 149 -9.77 2.29 -15.55
#